data_AF-A0A2W4KV45-F1
#
_entry.id   AF-A0A2W4KV45-F1
#
_cell.length_a   1.000
_cell.length_b   1.000
_cell.length_c   1.000
_cell.angle_alpha   90.00
_cell.angle_beta   90.00
_cell.angle_gamma   90.00
#
_symmetry.space_group_name_H-M   'P 1'
#
loop_
_entity.id
_entity.type
_entity.pdbx_description
1 polymer ?
#
loop_
_entity_poly.entity_id
_entity_poly.type
_entity_poly.pdbx_seq_one_letter_code
_entity_poly.pdbx_strand_id
1 'polypeptide(L)'
;MTLAIVIAVAAVALGAGLGLAPGARRTLIGPLRTLALAAVVSVILLHLLPEAIGGLGALGLLVFGIGLALPRWIAALARSKDDGHGHALGLELGFAGLVVHHVGDGLALGAYSHVGEHSEHSHLDVLLALALHTIPLVAVVAASYARLSGNLAAIARSALLALSSLVGVALSGLVGAERIEQAHAWVAAGVAGVLLHAILHEAGGDFPRVGSSRGPDLSFL
;
A
#
# COMPACT_ATOMS: atom_id res chain seq x y z
N MET A 1 3.64 10.41 18.82
CA MET A 1 2.64 10.96 17.85
C MET A 1 3.21 11.93 16.82
N THR A 2 3.92 13.00 17.20
CA THR A 2 4.39 14.02 16.24
C THR A 2 5.23 13.45 15.09
N LEU A 3 6.13 12.51 15.38
CA LEU A 3 6.96 11.85 14.37
C LEU A 3 6.13 11.08 13.32
N ALA A 4 5.13 10.30 13.76
CA ALA A 4 4.26 9.55 12.85
C ALA A 4 3.48 10.47 11.90
N ILE A 5 2.95 11.58 12.43
CA ILE A 5 2.24 12.59 11.63
C ILE A 5 3.18 13.21 10.59
N VAL A 6 4.38 13.60 11.01
CA VAL A 6 5.38 14.20 10.11
C VAL A 6 5.75 13.21 9.00
N ILE A 7 6.02 11.95 9.33
CA ILE A 7 6.38 10.92 8.36
C ILE A 7 5.24 10.67 7.37
N ALA A 8 4.01 10.49 7.85
CA ALA A 8 2.83 10.27 7.01
C ALA A 8 2.61 11.43 6.03
N VAL A 9 2.61 12.67 6.52
CA VAL A 9 2.34 13.85 5.70
C VAL A 9 3.50 14.11 4.74
N ALA A 10 4.76 13.99 5.19
CA ALA A 10 5.92 14.22 4.35
C ALA A 10 6.01 13.19 3.22
N ALA A 11 5.78 11.90 3.50
CA ALA A 11 5.82 10.86 2.47
C ALA A 11 4.75 11.08 1.39
N VAL A 12 3.53 11.42 1.79
CA VAL A 12 2.44 11.75 0.84
C VAL A 12 2.75 13.02 0.07
N ALA A 13 3.25 14.08 0.72
CA ALA A 13 3.61 15.33 0.06
C ALA A 13 4.73 15.14 -0.97
N LEU A 14 5.79 14.39 -0.61
CA LEU A 14 6.89 14.06 -1.50
C LEU A 14 6.42 13.21 -2.69
N GLY A 15 5.62 12.18 -2.44
CA GLY A 15 5.02 11.37 -3.50
C GLY A 15 4.15 12.20 -4.44
N ALA A 16 3.22 13.01 -3.90
CA ALA A 16 2.36 13.87 -4.70
C ALA A 16 3.15 14.88 -5.53
N GLY A 17 4.19 15.50 -4.93
CA GLY A 17 5.12 16.39 -5.62
C GLY A 17 5.82 15.71 -6.79
N LEU A 18 6.34 14.49 -6.59
CA LEU A 18 6.95 13.68 -7.65
C LEU A 18 5.94 13.31 -8.75
N GLY A 19 4.71 12.95 -8.39
CA GLY A 19 3.66 12.58 -9.35
C GLY A 19 3.14 13.76 -10.17
N LEU A 20 3.17 14.97 -9.62
CA LEU A 20 2.76 16.20 -10.29
C LEU A 20 3.90 16.87 -11.08
N ALA A 21 5.15 16.50 -10.82
CA ALA A 21 6.30 17.06 -11.51
C ALA A 21 6.27 16.76 -13.03
N PRO A 22 6.33 17.78 -13.91
CA PRO A 22 6.19 17.62 -15.36
C PRO A 22 7.19 16.67 -16.02
N GLY A 23 8.42 16.57 -15.47
CA GLY A 23 9.51 15.73 -16.01
C GLY A 23 9.63 14.32 -15.43
N ALA A 24 9.09 14.06 -14.24
CA ALA A 24 9.21 12.78 -13.55
C ALA A 24 8.35 11.67 -14.18
N ARG A 25 7.25 12.06 -14.84
CA ARG A 25 6.15 11.18 -15.26
C ARG A 25 6.48 10.13 -16.32
N ARG A 26 7.52 10.30 -17.13
CA ARG A 26 7.81 9.38 -18.25
C ARG A 26 8.97 8.43 -17.97
N THR A 27 9.93 8.88 -17.17
CA THR A 27 11.19 8.15 -16.91
C THR A 27 11.21 7.47 -15.55
N LEU A 28 10.47 7.97 -14.55
CA LEU A 28 10.58 7.51 -13.16
C LEU A 28 9.50 6.52 -12.73
N ILE A 29 8.39 6.37 -13.47
CA ILE A 29 7.28 5.50 -13.05
C ILE A 29 7.72 4.03 -12.93
N GLY A 30 8.48 3.51 -13.91
CA GLY A 30 9.00 2.15 -13.87
C GLY A 30 9.93 1.91 -12.66
N PRO A 31 11.03 2.66 -12.54
CA PRO A 31 11.96 2.54 -11.41
C PRO A 31 11.30 2.70 -10.05
N LEU A 32 10.43 3.72 -9.87
CA LEU A 32 9.71 3.97 -8.61
C LEU A 32 8.85 2.78 -8.21
N ARG A 33 8.20 2.12 -9.17
CA ARG A 33 7.38 0.95 -8.91
C ARG A 33 8.23 -0.26 -8.47
N THR A 34 9.35 -0.52 -9.13
CA THR A 34 10.30 -1.56 -8.71
C THR A 34 10.87 -1.29 -7.32
N LEU A 35 11.20 -0.02 -7.02
CA LEU A 35 11.71 0.37 -5.70
C LEU A 35 10.64 0.15 -4.62
N ALA A 36 9.40 0.56 -4.89
CA ALA A 36 8.27 0.34 -3.98
C ALA A 36 8.07 -1.16 -3.72
N LEU A 37 8.06 -1.96 -4.78
CA LEU A 37 7.91 -3.40 -4.71
C LEU A 37 9.03 -4.03 -3.87
N ALA A 38 10.28 -3.67 -4.14
CA ALA A 38 11.44 -4.18 -3.41
C ALA A 38 11.39 -3.78 -1.93
N ALA A 39 11.02 -2.54 -1.63
CA ALA A 39 10.87 -2.05 -0.26
C ALA A 39 9.78 -2.82 0.49
N VAL A 40 8.59 -2.97 -0.09
CA VAL A 40 7.47 -3.68 0.55
C VAL A 40 7.80 -5.15 0.77
N VAL A 41 8.37 -5.83 -0.24
CA VAL A 41 8.78 -7.24 -0.10
C VAL A 41 9.83 -7.39 1.01
N SER A 42 10.81 -6.49 1.06
CA SER A 42 11.84 -6.52 2.10
C SER A 42 11.23 -6.33 3.50
N VAL A 43 10.32 -5.38 3.68
CA VAL A 43 9.63 -5.15 4.97
C VAL A 43 8.80 -6.36 5.39
N ILE A 44 8.05 -6.97 4.46
CA ILE A 44 7.27 -8.17 4.75
C ILE A 44 8.19 -9.28 5.26
N LEU A 45 9.27 -9.57 4.54
CA LEU A 45 10.12 -10.73 4.80
C LEU A 45 11.09 -10.53 5.97
N LEU A 46 11.59 -9.32 6.18
CA LEU A 46 12.64 -9.03 7.16
C LEU A 46 12.08 -8.51 8.49
N HIS A 47 10.87 -7.94 8.48
CA HIS A 47 10.30 -7.31 9.67
C HIS A 47 8.96 -7.94 10.04
N LEU A 48 7.95 -7.80 9.20
CA LEU A 48 6.57 -8.12 9.60
C LEU A 48 6.31 -9.61 9.79
N LEU A 49 6.83 -10.45 8.90
CA LEU A 49 6.67 -11.90 9.00
C LEU A 49 7.50 -12.50 10.14
N PRO A 50 8.79 -12.13 10.33
CA PRO A 50 9.56 -12.54 11.50
C PRO A 50 8.91 -12.11 12.82
N GLU A 51 8.41 -10.87 12.91
CA GLU A 51 7.72 -10.34 14.09
C GLU A 51 6.44 -11.14 14.40
N ALA A 52 5.63 -11.43 13.37
CA ALA A 52 4.41 -12.22 13.52
C ALA A 52 4.70 -13.65 14.00
N ILE A 53 5.76 -14.28 13.48
CA ILE A 53 6.17 -15.63 13.90
C ILE A 53 6.76 -15.60 15.31
N GLY A 54 7.56 -14.58 15.64
CA GLY A 54 8.15 -14.41 16.97
C GLY A 54 7.09 -14.18 18.05
N GLY A 55 6.07 -13.37 17.76
CA GLY A 55 5.01 -13.04 18.71
C GLY A 55 3.87 -14.06 18.79
N LEU A 56 3.47 -14.70 17.67
CA LEU A 56 2.27 -15.56 17.61
C LEU A 56 2.56 -17.00 17.15
N GLY A 57 3.79 -17.32 16.74
CA GLY A 57 4.13 -18.64 16.21
C GLY A 57 3.26 -19.03 15.00
N ALA A 58 2.75 -20.26 15.01
CA ALA A 58 1.90 -20.78 13.94
C ALA A 58 0.59 -20.00 13.75
N LEU A 59 0.09 -19.35 14.80
CA LEU A 59 -1.12 -18.54 14.72
C LEU A 59 -0.89 -17.27 13.90
N GLY A 60 0.33 -16.70 13.94
CA GLY A 60 0.71 -15.57 13.09
C GLY A 60 0.60 -15.89 11.59
N LEU A 61 0.97 -17.10 11.19
CA LEU A 61 0.84 -17.57 9.81
C LEU A 61 -0.63 -17.69 9.36
N LEU A 62 -1.52 -18.10 10.27
CA LEU A 62 -2.96 -18.14 9.99
C LEU A 62 -3.53 -16.74 9.77
N VAL A 63 -3.20 -15.80 10.65
CA VAL A 63 -3.65 -14.39 10.53
C VAL A 63 -3.12 -13.76 9.25
N PHE A 64 -1.85 -14.02 8.93
CA PHE A 64 -1.25 -13.65 7.65
C PHE A 64 -2.01 -14.22 6.45
N GLY A 65 -2.34 -15.51 6.49
CA GLY A 65 -3.14 -16.16 5.44
C GLY A 65 -4.54 -15.56 5.29
N ILE A 66 -5.19 -15.21 6.40
CA ILE A 66 -6.49 -14.52 6.39
C ILE A 66 -6.32 -13.13 5.77
N GLY A 67 -5.33 -12.34 6.20
CA GLY A 67 -5.03 -11.03 5.61
C GLY A 67 -4.76 -11.09 4.11
N LEU A 68 -4.08 -12.15 3.65
CA LEU A 68 -3.81 -12.41 2.24
C LEU A 68 -5.07 -12.77 1.43
N ALA A 69 -6.04 -13.46 2.05
CA ALA A 69 -7.27 -13.86 1.39
C ALA A 69 -8.36 -12.77 1.42
N LEU A 70 -8.40 -11.97 2.48
CA LEU A 70 -9.49 -11.03 2.79
C LEU A 70 -9.82 -10.06 1.65
N PRO A 71 -8.86 -9.41 0.96
CA PRO A 71 -9.19 -8.47 -0.11
C PRO A 71 -9.89 -9.15 -1.31
N ARG A 72 -9.55 -10.41 -1.59
CA ARG A 72 -10.16 -11.22 -2.65
C ARG A 72 -11.64 -11.47 -2.38
N TRP A 73 -11.98 -11.74 -1.11
CA TRP A 73 -13.34 -12.00 -0.67
C TRP A 73 -14.18 -10.73 -0.75
N ILE A 74 -13.66 -9.60 -0.25
CA ILE A 74 -14.32 -8.30 -0.34
C ILE A 74 -14.58 -7.91 -1.81
N ALA A 75 -13.58 -8.07 -2.68
CA ALA A 75 -13.72 -7.78 -4.10
C ALA A 75 -14.71 -8.71 -4.80
N ALA A 76 -14.82 -9.98 -4.38
CA ALA A 76 -15.79 -10.92 -4.93
C ALA A 76 -17.24 -10.52 -4.60
N LEU A 77 -17.49 -10.02 -3.38
CA LEU A 77 -18.81 -9.50 -2.99
C LEU A 77 -19.17 -8.21 -3.76
N ALA A 78 -18.19 -7.35 -4.06
CA ALA A 78 -18.43 -6.10 -4.78
C ALA A 78 -18.73 -6.30 -6.28
N ARG A 79 -18.25 -7.40 -6.89
CA ARG A 79 -18.39 -7.68 -8.33
C ARG A 79 -19.77 -8.16 -8.77
N SER A 80 -20.68 -8.50 -7.85
CA SER A 80 -22.01 -9.01 -8.22
C SER A 80 -22.98 -7.94 -8.74
N LYS A 81 -22.50 -6.76 -9.14
CA LYS A 81 -23.34 -5.56 -9.33
C LYS A 81 -22.99 -4.66 -10.52
N ASP A 82 -22.12 -5.06 -11.45
CA ASP A 82 -21.57 -4.11 -12.44
C ASP A 82 -22.01 -4.34 -13.90
N ASP A 83 -22.70 -3.32 -14.44
CA ASP A 83 -23.19 -3.15 -15.80
C ASP A 83 -22.33 -2.06 -16.52
N GLY A 84 -21.34 -2.47 -17.32
CA GLY A 84 -20.76 -1.68 -18.42
C GLY A 84 -19.91 -0.42 -18.13
N HIS A 85 -19.86 0.12 -16.90
CA HIS A 85 -19.06 1.31 -16.53
C HIS A 85 -17.67 1.00 -15.92
N GLY A 86 -17.17 -0.22 -16.14
CA GLY A 86 -16.13 -0.86 -15.31
C GLY A 86 -14.74 -0.20 -15.24
N HIS A 87 -14.38 0.72 -16.15
CA HIS A 87 -13.05 1.35 -16.09
C HIS A 87 -12.96 2.49 -15.08
N ALA A 88 -13.99 3.35 -15.01
CA ALA A 88 -14.08 4.42 -14.00
C ALA A 88 -14.36 3.84 -12.61
N LEU A 89 -15.25 2.83 -12.54
CA LEU A 89 -15.52 2.07 -11.32
C LEU A 89 -14.28 1.32 -10.82
N GLY A 90 -13.49 0.73 -11.71
CA GLY A 90 -12.22 0.07 -11.34
C GLY A 90 -11.21 1.02 -10.71
N LEU A 91 -11.08 2.25 -11.24
CA LEU A 91 -10.18 3.26 -10.70
C LEU A 91 -10.63 3.76 -9.31
N GLU A 92 -11.94 4.01 -9.14
CA GLU A 92 -12.51 4.44 -7.86
C GLU A 92 -12.48 3.34 -6.79
N LEU A 93 -12.75 2.08 -7.16
CA LEU A 93 -12.60 0.93 -6.26
C LEU A 93 -11.14 0.71 -5.87
N GLY A 94 -10.22 0.86 -6.84
CA GLY A 94 -8.78 0.81 -6.57
C GLY A 94 -8.35 1.91 -5.60
N PHE A 95 -8.85 3.13 -5.78
CA PHE A 95 -8.59 4.24 -4.86
C PHE A 95 -9.23 4.03 -3.48
N ALA A 96 -10.44 3.48 -3.40
CA ALA A 96 -11.08 3.13 -2.13
C ALA A 96 -10.26 2.08 -1.35
N GLY A 97 -9.72 1.07 -2.04
CA GLY A 97 -8.77 0.13 -1.46
C GLY A 97 -7.51 0.82 -0.92
N LEU A 98 -6.99 1.79 -1.68
CA LEU A 98 -5.82 2.58 -1.28
C LEU A 98 -6.07 3.45 -0.04
N VAL A 99 -7.28 4.01 0.10
CA VAL A 99 -7.72 4.77 1.29
C VAL A 99 -7.69 3.88 2.52
N VAL A 100 -8.27 2.68 2.44
CA VAL A 100 -8.24 1.69 3.54
C VAL A 100 -6.79 1.29 3.85
N HIS A 101 -5.98 1.10 2.82
CA HIS A 101 -4.57 0.77 2.96
C HIS A 101 -3.80 1.84 3.75
N HIS A 102 -3.97 3.11 3.40
CA HIS A 102 -3.33 4.23 4.10
C HIS A 102 -3.79 4.38 5.56
N VAL A 103 -5.02 3.99 5.91
CA VAL A 103 -5.43 3.90 7.32
C VAL A 103 -4.58 2.84 8.06
N GLY A 104 -4.31 1.71 7.41
CA GLY A 104 -3.40 0.68 7.92
C GLY A 104 -1.98 1.19 8.12
N ASP A 105 -1.42 1.91 7.15
CA ASP A 105 -0.09 2.54 7.26
C ASP A 105 -0.04 3.54 8.43
N GLY A 106 -1.10 4.34 8.59
CA GLY A 106 -1.24 5.27 9.70
C GLY A 106 -1.27 4.58 11.07
N LEU A 107 -2.03 3.49 11.19
CA LEU A 107 -2.07 2.67 12.42
C LEU A 107 -0.67 2.13 12.76
N ALA A 108 0.06 1.63 11.76
CA ALA A 108 1.41 1.14 11.93
C ALA A 108 2.36 2.27 12.37
N LEU A 109 2.41 3.40 11.65
CA LEU A 109 3.21 4.56 12.02
C LEU A 109 2.91 5.03 13.46
N GLY A 110 1.62 5.06 13.81
CA GLY A 110 1.15 5.37 15.15
C GLY A 110 1.73 4.42 16.20
N ALA A 111 1.54 3.12 16.05
CA ALA A 111 2.04 2.09 16.97
C ALA A 111 3.56 2.14 17.15
N TYR A 112 4.32 2.09 16.05
CA TYR A 112 5.78 2.05 16.08
C TYR A 112 6.43 3.36 16.53
N SER A 113 5.70 4.48 16.48
CA SER A 113 6.19 5.77 17.00
C SER A 113 6.10 5.94 18.52
N HIS A 114 5.39 5.05 19.24
CA HIS A 114 5.25 5.11 20.71
C HIS A 114 6.15 4.13 21.46
N VAL A 115 6.58 3.03 20.84
CA VAL A 115 7.34 1.97 21.52
C VAL A 115 8.83 2.35 21.74
N GLY A 116 9.30 3.46 21.17
CA GLY A 116 10.70 3.87 21.18
C GLY A 116 11.23 4.58 22.44
N GLU A 117 10.44 4.78 23.49
CA GLU A 117 10.94 5.45 24.71
C GLU A 117 11.65 4.49 25.70
N HIS A 118 11.52 3.17 25.57
CA HIS A 118 12.04 2.20 26.56
C HIS A 118 12.75 0.96 26.02
N SER A 119 12.93 0.80 24.70
CA SER A 119 13.51 -0.41 24.09
C SER A 119 14.77 -0.10 23.28
N GLU A 120 15.85 -0.86 23.49
CA GLU A 120 17.19 -0.65 22.90
C GLU A 120 17.25 -0.71 21.34
N HIS A 121 16.15 -1.03 20.66
CA HIS A 121 16.07 -1.12 19.21
C HIS A 121 15.06 -0.11 18.67
N SER A 122 15.58 0.93 18.03
CA SER A 122 14.79 1.98 17.39
C SER A 122 14.04 1.43 16.16
N HIS A 123 12.71 1.45 16.15
CA HIS A 123 11.85 1.07 15.01
C HIS A 123 11.91 2.06 13.81
N LEU A 124 12.96 2.86 13.72
CA LEU A 124 13.17 3.82 12.64
C LEU A 124 13.28 3.15 11.28
N ASP A 125 13.80 1.93 11.23
CA ASP A 125 13.86 1.11 10.03
C ASP A 125 12.46 0.83 9.44
N VAL A 126 11.51 0.42 10.27
CA VAL A 126 10.11 0.20 9.88
C VAL A 126 9.46 1.52 9.45
N LEU A 127 9.65 2.60 10.22
CA LEU A 127 9.10 3.92 9.89
C LEU A 127 9.65 4.47 8.58
N LEU A 128 10.96 4.31 8.33
CA LEU A 128 11.60 4.70 7.08
C LEU A 128 11.11 3.85 5.92
N ALA A 129 11.00 2.54 6.10
CA ALA A 129 10.50 1.66 5.06
C ALA A 129 9.02 1.94 4.72
N LEU A 130 8.22 2.32 5.73
CA LEU A 130 6.87 2.83 5.54
C LEU A 130 6.90 4.12 4.70
N ALA A 131 7.70 5.12 5.04
CA ALA A 131 7.83 6.32 4.21
C ALA A 131 8.30 6.01 2.77
N LEU A 132 9.31 5.15 2.62
CA LEU A 132 9.96 4.87 1.33
C LEU A 132 9.04 4.18 0.34
N HIS A 133 8.08 3.37 0.79
CA HIS A 133 7.12 2.74 -0.14
C HIS A 133 5.89 3.62 -0.40
N THR A 134 5.49 4.47 0.55
CA THR A 134 4.38 5.42 0.36
C THR A 134 4.70 6.46 -0.72
N ILE A 135 5.96 6.95 -0.79
CA ILE A 135 6.36 7.98 -1.76
C ILE A 135 6.11 7.55 -3.23
N PRO A 136 6.63 6.41 -3.72
CA PRO A 136 6.34 5.91 -5.05
C PRO A 136 4.84 5.71 -5.32
N LEU A 137 4.12 5.12 -4.36
CA LEU A 137 2.71 4.78 -4.51
C LEU A 137 1.86 6.04 -4.72
N VAL A 138 2.05 7.05 -3.87
CA VAL A 138 1.36 8.34 -4.00
C VAL A 138 1.78 9.06 -5.28
N ALA A 139 3.05 8.95 -5.70
CA ALA A 139 3.50 9.52 -6.97
C ALA A 139 2.77 8.92 -8.18
N VAL A 140 2.57 7.61 -8.22
CA VAL A 140 1.83 6.93 -9.29
C VAL A 140 0.36 7.34 -9.30
N VAL A 141 -0.27 7.43 -8.12
CA VAL A 141 -1.69 7.80 -7.98
C VAL A 141 -1.91 9.25 -8.38
N ALA A 142 -1.12 10.18 -7.84
CA ALA A 142 -1.16 11.58 -8.21
C ALA A 142 -0.91 11.75 -9.72
N ALA A 143 0.06 11.02 -10.27
CA ALA A 143 0.32 11.06 -11.71
C ALA A 143 -0.91 10.60 -12.53
N SER A 144 -1.56 9.52 -12.11
CA SER A 144 -2.71 8.92 -12.80
C SER A 144 -3.93 9.85 -12.77
N TYR A 145 -4.29 10.37 -11.60
CA TYR A 145 -5.42 11.30 -11.48
C TYR A 145 -5.17 12.63 -12.17
N ALA A 146 -3.93 13.14 -12.19
CA ALA A 146 -3.66 14.39 -12.90
C ALA A 146 -3.70 14.22 -14.43
N ARG A 147 -3.48 13.01 -14.95
CA ARG A 147 -3.70 12.69 -16.37
C ARG A 147 -5.18 12.57 -16.72
N LEU A 148 -5.96 11.92 -15.87
CA LEU A 148 -7.36 11.58 -16.16
C LEU A 148 -8.35 12.70 -15.82
N SER A 149 -8.08 13.45 -14.74
CA SER A 149 -9.04 14.39 -14.14
C SER A 149 -8.41 15.74 -13.77
N GLY A 150 -7.14 15.95 -14.10
CA GLY A 150 -6.42 17.20 -13.87
C GLY A 150 -5.75 17.32 -12.49
N ASN A 151 -4.90 18.33 -12.34
CA ASN A 151 -4.04 18.50 -11.17
C ASN A 151 -4.81 18.66 -9.85
N LEU A 152 -5.96 19.34 -9.88
CA LEU A 152 -6.78 19.52 -8.68
C LEU A 152 -7.31 18.19 -8.15
N ALA A 153 -7.76 17.29 -9.03
CA ALA A 153 -8.21 15.96 -8.65
C ALA A 153 -7.07 15.14 -8.04
N ALA A 154 -5.86 15.21 -8.61
CA ALA A 154 -4.68 14.55 -8.04
C ALA A 154 -4.32 15.07 -6.64
N ILE A 155 -4.37 16.39 -6.44
CA ILE A 155 -4.12 17.01 -5.14
C ILE A 155 -5.18 16.56 -4.13
N ALA A 156 -6.47 16.63 -4.49
CA ALA A 156 -7.56 16.22 -3.62
C ALA A 156 -7.46 14.75 -3.21
N ARG A 157 -7.14 13.86 -4.16
CA ARG A 157 -6.94 12.43 -3.89
C ARG A 157 -5.72 12.18 -3.00
N SER A 158 -4.61 12.88 -3.25
CA SER A 158 -3.41 12.77 -2.39
C SER A 158 -3.67 13.28 -0.97
N ALA A 159 -4.41 14.39 -0.83
CA ALA A 159 -4.82 14.92 0.46
C ALA A 159 -5.72 13.94 1.22
N LEU A 160 -6.63 13.25 0.53
CA LEU A 160 -7.45 12.21 1.13
C LEU A 160 -6.60 11.03 1.66
N LEU A 161 -5.55 10.62 0.94
CA LEU A 161 -4.62 9.59 1.43
C LEU A 161 -3.82 10.05 2.67
N ALA A 162 -3.39 11.31 2.70
CA ALA A 162 -2.78 11.89 3.90
C ALA A 162 -3.77 11.86 5.08
N LEU A 163 -5.01 12.30 4.87
CA LEU A 163 -6.05 12.26 5.89
C LEU A 163 -6.34 10.84 6.38
N SER A 164 -6.41 9.85 5.49
CA SER A 164 -6.54 8.44 5.85
C SER A 164 -5.40 7.96 6.74
N SER A 165 -4.16 8.36 6.44
CA SER A 165 -3.00 8.05 7.26
C SER A 165 -3.09 8.70 8.64
N LEU A 166 -3.54 9.96 8.71
CA LEU A 166 -3.75 10.67 9.98
C LEU A 166 -4.86 10.03 10.82
N VAL A 167 -5.94 9.56 10.19
CA VAL A 167 -7.00 8.80 10.87
C VAL A 167 -6.41 7.53 11.48
N GLY A 168 -5.58 6.79 10.73
CA GLY A 168 -4.87 5.62 11.26
C GLY A 168 -3.99 5.96 12.47
N VAL A 169 -3.19 7.02 12.40
CA VAL A 169 -2.34 7.48 13.51
C VAL A 169 -3.17 7.88 14.73
N ALA A 170 -4.31 8.57 14.53
CA ALA A 170 -5.19 8.96 15.62
C ALA A 170 -5.86 7.75 16.29
N LEU A 171 -6.33 6.79 15.48
CA LEU A 171 -6.92 5.54 15.97
C LEU A 171 -5.92 4.72 16.79
N SER A 172 -4.63 4.76 16.45
CA SER A 172 -3.61 4.05 17.23
C SER A 172 -3.54 4.56 18.67
N GLY A 173 -3.75 5.86 18.91
CA GLY A 173 -3.71 6.44 20.26
C GLY A 173 -4.91 6.10 21.14
N LEU A 174 -6.03 5.65 20.54
CA LEU A 174 -7.23 5.22 21.27
C LEU A 174 -7.12 3.76 21.75
N VAL A 175 -6.22 2.98 21.16
CA VAL A 175 -5.92 1.61 21.55
C VAL A 175 -4.79 1.70 22.58
N GLY A 176 -5.07 1.45 23.86
CA GLY A 176 -4.06 1.59 24.93
C GLY A 176 -2.79 0.73 24.70
N ALA A 177 -1.64 1.16 25.25
CA ALA A 177 -0.32 0.58 24.99
C ALA A 177 -0.23 -0.95 25.20
N GLU A 178 -0.85 -1.49 26.26
CA GLU A 178 -0.90 -2.96 26.48
C GLU A 178 -1.65 -3.71 25.36
N ARG A 179 -2.71 -3.11 24.82
CA ARG A 179 -3.43 -3.68 23.68
C ARG A 179 -2.64 -3.51 22.40
N ILE A 180 -1.82 -2.48 22.27
CA ILE A 180 -0.92 -2.31 21.12
C ILE A 180 0.15 -3.40 21.14
N GLU A 181 0.81 -3.68 22.27
CA GLU A 181 1.79 -4.77 22.37
C GLU A 181 1.17 -6.14 22.06
N GLN A 182 0.01 -6.45 22.65
CA GLN A 182 -0.68 -7.70 22.34
C GLN A 182 -1.18 -7.76 20.89
N ALA A 183 -1.60 -6.63 20.31
CA ALA A 183 -2.06 -6.56 18.93
C ALA A 183 -0.91 -6.47 17.92
N HIS A 184 0.32 -6.16 18.35
CA HIS A 184 1.43 -5.83 17.47
C HIS A 184 1.69 -6.97 16.48
N ALA A 185 1.86 -8.18 16.99
CA ALA A 185 2.11 -9.35 16.16
C ALA A 185 0.88 -9.74 15.30
N TRP A 186 -0.34 -9.45 15.76
CA TRP A 186 -1.57 -9.68 14.98
C TRP A 186 -1.70 -8.69 13.83
N VAL A 187 -1.40 -7.42 14.09
CA VAL A 187 -1.39 -6.34 13.10
C VAL A 187 -0.28 -6.59 12.09
N ALA A 188 0.93 -6.93 12.54
CA ALA A 188 2.05 -7.27 11.65
C ALA A 188 1.69 -8.43 10.72
N ALA A 189 1.09 -9.51 11.25
CA ALA A 189 0.61 -10.64 10.45
C ALA A 189 -0.45 -10.22 9.43
N GLY A 190 -1.49 -9.50 9.85
CA GLY A 190 -2.58 -9.08 8.98
C GLY A 190 -2.12 -8.12 7.88
N VAL A 191 -1.30 -7.12 8.24
CA VAL A 191 -0.72 -6.14 7.32
C VAL A 191 0.21 -6.82 6.32
N ALA A 192 1.08 -7.72 6.77
CA ALA A 192 1.95 -8.49 5.88
C ALA A 192 1.14 -9.31 4.86
N GLY A 193 0.03 -9.92 5.29
CA GLY A 193 -0.87 -10.67 4.41
C GLY A 193 -1.52 -9.78 3.34
N VAL A 194 -2.09 -8.64 3.75
CA VAL A 194 -2.73 -7.68 2.85
C VAL A 194 -1.71 -7.05 1.87
N LEU A 195 -0.52 -6.70 2.34
CA LEU A 195 0.54 -6.16 1.49
C LEU A 195 1.00 -7.19 0.45
N LEU A 196 1.22 -8.44 0.86
CA LEU A 196 1.57 -9.51 -0.08
C LEU A 196 0.44 -9.73 -1.09
N HIS A 197 -0.82 -9.65 -0.67
CA HIS A 197 -1.95 -9.71 -1.60
C HIS A 197 -1.85 -8.64 -2.68
N ALA A 198 -1.66 -7.38 -2.27
CA ALA A 198 -1.61 -6.24 -3.18
C ALA A 198 -0.50 -6.42 -4.23
N ILE A 199 0.69 -6.85 -3.78
CA ILE A 199 1.82 -7.16 -4.67
C ILE A 199 1.45 -8.26 -5.68
N LEU A 200 0.91 -9.39 -5.21
CA LEU A 200 0.55 -10.52 -6.07
C LEU A 200 -0.56 -10.15 -7.04
N HIS A 201 -1.49 -9.28 -6.63
CA HIS A 201 -2.56 -8.78 -7.47
C HIS A 201 -2.01 -7.88 -8.59
N GLU A 202 -1.07 -6.99 -8.26
CA GLU A 202 -0.43 -6.09 -9.22
C GLU A 202 0.43 -6.84 -10.23
N ALA A 203 1.23 -7.81 -9.77
CA ALA A 203 2.05 -8.66 -10.63
C ALA A 203 1.19 -9.52 -11.58
N GLY A 204 0.01 -9.96 -11.13
CA GLY A 204 -0.92 -10.73 -11.94
C GLY A 204 -1.66 -9.92 -13.02
N GLY A 205 -1.77 -8.59 -12.85
CA GLY A 205 -2.44 -7.70 -13.79
C GLY A 205 -1.59 -7.33 -15.02
N ASP A 206 -0.27 -7.49 -14.94
CA ASP A 206 0.69 -7.03 -15.95
C ASP A 206 1.17 -8.11 -16.93
N PHE A 207 0.73 -9.35 -16.81
CA PHE A 207 1.06 -10.35 -17.83
C PHE A 207 0.29 -10.01 -19.11
N PRO A 208 0.96 -9.65 -20.22
CA PRO A 208 0.33 -9.71 -21.51
C PRO A 208 -0.09 -11.17 -21.67
N ARG A 209 -1.39 -11.43 -21.81
CA ARG A 209 -1.83 -12.69 -22.39
C ARG A 209 -1.14 -12.76 -23.74
N VAL A 210 -0.07 -13.55 -23.82
CA VAL A 210 0.65 -13.81 -25.07
C VAL A 210 -0.39 -14.45 -25.98
N GLY A 211 -1.04 -13.62 -26.79
CA GLY A 211 -1.90 -14.07 -27.86
C GLY A 211 -1.02 -14.89 -28.78
N SER A 212 -1.30 -16.19 -28.85
CA SER A 212 -0.79 -17.05 -29.91
C SER A 212 -1.45 -16.62 -31.22
N SER A 213 -0.96 -15.57 -31.86
CA SER A 213 -1.36 -15.20 -33.22
C SER A 213 -0.25 -14.45 -33.92
N ARG A 214 0.70 -15.22 -34.45
CA ARG A 214 1.40 -14.90 -35.70
C ARG A 214 1.81 -16.21 -36.35
N GLY A 215 0.84 -16.87 -36.98
CA GLY A 215 1.14 -17.73 -38.12
C GLY A 215 1.64 -16.82 -39.26
N PRO A 216 2.68 -17.20 -40.01
CA PRO A 216 3.14 -16.41 -41.13
C PRO A 216 2.09 -16.41 -42.24
N ASP A 217 1.63 -15.23 -42.61
CA ASP A 217 0.96 -14.98 -43.90
C ASP A 217 1.93 -15.36 -45.01
N LEU A 218 1.70 -16.51 -45.63
CA LEU A 218 2.27 -16.89 -46.91
C LEU A 218 1.16 -16.82 -47.96
N SER A 219 0.90 -15.62 -48.46
CA SER A 219 0.19 -15.43 -49.72
C SER A 219 0.83 -14.28 -50.51
N PHE A 220 2.04 -14.55 -50.99
CA PHE A 220 2.53 -14.00 -52.25
C PHE A 220 3.03 -15.19 -53.07
N LEU A 221 2.15 -15.72 -53.90
CA LEU A 221 2.37 -16.25 -55.26
C LEU A 221 1.01 -16.49 -55.89
#